data_AF-A0A0G1WS95-F1
#
_entry.id   AF-A0A0G1WS95-F1
#
_cell.length_a   1.000
_cell.length_b   1.000
_cell.length_c   1.000
_cell.angle_alpha   90.00
_cell.angle_beta   90.00
_cell.angle_gamma   90.00
#
_symmetry.space_group_name_H-M   'P 1'
#
loop_
_entity.id
_entity.type
_entity.pdbx_description
1 polymer ?
#
loop_
_entity_poly.entity_id
_entity_poly.type
_entity_poly.pdbx_seq_one_letter_code
_entity_poly.pdbx_strand_id
1 'polypeptide(L)' 'MTQISASSRFPISRVHYFINGTFIGSSAKDPWQLSFLPEDFESALSLSNELTAVVYDIFQNKGQNSMKFTVTD' A
#
# COMPACT_ATOMS: atom_id res chain seq x y z
N MET A 1 -0.04 -11.35 -6.49
CA MET A 1 -0.73 -10.11 -6.89
C MET A 1 -1.81 -9.81 -5.86
N THR A 2 -1.70 -8.68 -5.16
CA THR A 2 -2.72 -8.24 -4.18
C THR A 2 -3.52 -7.11 -4.82
N GLN A 3 -4.85 -7.24 -4.87
CA GLN A 3 -5.75 -6.25 -5.46
C GLN A 3 -6.35 -5.37 -4.36
N ILE A 4 -6.31 -4.05 -4.54
CA ILE A 4 -6.88 -3.07 -3.61
C ILE A 4 -8.17 -2.51 -4.21
N SER A 5 -9.27 -2.56 -3.46
CA SER A 5 -10.50 -1.84 -3.79
C SER A 5 -10.56 -0.53 -3.01
N ALA A 6 -10.64 0.60 -3.70
CA ALA A 6 -10.76 1.91 -3.08
C ALA A 6 -11.97 2.66 -3.64
N SER A 7 -12.83 3.15 -2.75
CA SER A 7 -14.01 3.95 -3.09
C SER A 7 -13.83 5.38 -2.60
N SER A 8 -13.90 6.36 -3.51
CA SER A 8 -13.88 7.79 -3.17
C SER A 8 -14.98 8.52 -3.94
N ARG A 9 -15.47 9.63 -3.39
CA ARG A 9 -16.41 10.53 -4.06
C ARG A 9 -15.78 11.20 -5.29
N PHE A 10 -14.45 11.32 -5.29
CA PHE A 10 -13.66 11.91 -6.36
C PHE A 10 -12.72 10.86 -6.97
N PRO A 11 -12.31 11.03 -8.24
CA PRO A 11 -11.36 10.12 -8.86
C PRO A 11 -10.09 9.97 -8.03
N ILE A 12 -9.61 8.74 -7.91
CA ILE A 12 -8.37 8.42 -7.21
C ILE A 12 -7.19 8.79 -8.13
N SER A 13 -6.25 9.57 -7.62
CA SER A 13 -5.05 9.98 -8.36
C SER A 13 -3.90 9.01 -8.18
N ARG A 14 -3.70 8.51 -6.96
CA ARG A 14 -2.64 7.55 -6.62
C ARG A 14 -2.93 6.81 -5.32
N VAL A 15 -2.24 5.70 -5.13
CA VAL A 15 -2.16 4.96 -3.87
C VAL A 15 -0.69 4.80 -3.53
N HIS A 16 -0.31 5.12 -2.29
CA HIS A 16 1.00 4.84 -1.73
C HIS A 16 0.90 3.66 -0.78
N TYR A 17 1.90 2.79 -0.80
CA TYR A 17 1.95 1.59 0.00
C TYR A 17 3.15 1.66 0.95
N PHE A 18 2.91 1.24 2.19
CA PHE A 18 3.90 1.26 3.24
C PHE A 18 3.89 -0.08 4.00
N ILE A 19 5.06 -0.60 4.35
CA ILE A 19 5.21 -1.72 5.28
C ILE A 19 5.92 -1.19 6.54
N ASN A 20 5.29 -1.34 7.70
CA ASN A 20 5.81 -0.86 8.99
C ASN A 20 6.23 0.63 8.94
N GLY A 21 5.49 1.44 8.19
CA GLY A 21 5.78 2.86 7.96
C GLY A 21 6.82 3.16 6.88
N THR A 22 7.50 2.15 6.33
CA THR A 22 8.47 2.31 5.22
C THR A 22 7.74 2.32 3.88
N PHE A 23 7.99 3.32 3.05
CA PHE A 23 7.40 3.40 1.70
C PHE A 23 7.98 2.30 0.80
N ILE A 24 7.09 1.50 0.20
CA ILE A 24 7.48 0.36 -0.66
C ILE A 24 7.03 0.50 -2.10
N GLY A 25 6.18 1.49 -2.41
CA GLY A 25 5.75 1.73 -3.78
C GLY A 25 4.47 2.55 -3.90
N SER A 26 4.10 2.86 -5.14
CA SER A 26 2.85 3.54 -5.45
C SER A 26 2.20 3.00 -6.73
N SER A 27 0.89 3.21 -6.84
CA SER A 27 0.12 2.90 -8.04
C SER A 27 -0.74 4.10 -8.43
N ALA A 28 -0.76 4.43 -9.72
CA ALA A 28 -1.46 5.61 -10.25
C ALA A 28 -2.67 5.26 -11.13
N LYS A 29 -2.95 3.97 -11.36
CA LYS A 29 -4.04 3.51 -12.24
C LYS A 29 -4.72 2.25 -11.73
N ASP A 30 -6.01 2.15 -12.03
CA ASP A 30 -6.82 0.93 -11.91
C ASP A 30 -6.31 -0.16 -12.86
N PRO A 31 -6.19 -1.44 -12.43
CA PRO A 31 -6.26 -1.96 -11.07
C PRO A 31 -5.04 -1.56 -10.24
N TRP A 32 -5.28 -1.00 -9.06
CA TRP A 32 -4.28 -0.54 -8.09
C TRP A 32 -3.49 -1.71 -7.55
N GLN A 33 -2.47 -2.08 -8.32
CA GLN A 33 -1.58 -3.18 -8.03
C GLN A 33 -0.31 -2.68 -7.36
N LEU A 34 0.16 -3.49 -6.42
CA LEU A 34 1.44 -3.36 -5.77
C LEU A 34 2.28 -4.59 -6.16
N SER A 35 3.46 -4.34 -6.69
CA SER A 35 4.51 -5.35 -6.92
C SER A 35 5.78 -4.87 -6.26
N PHE A 36 6.38 -5.70 -5.44
CA PHE A 36 7.62 -5.44 -4.72
C PHE A 36 8.42 -6.74 -4.59
N LEU A 37 9.74 -6.62 -4.42
CA LEU A 37 10.58 -7.74 -4.04
C LEU A 37 10.83 -7.67 -2.53
N PRO A 38 10.65 -8.76 -1.77
CA PRO A 38 10.92 -8.77 -0.32
C PRO A 38 12.31 -8.24 0.04
N GLU A 39 13.30 -8.53 -0.81
CA GLU A 39 14.70 -8.08 -0.70
C GLU A 39 14.84 -6.56 -0.55
N ASP A 40 13.96 -5.77 -1.19
CA ASP A 40 14.03 -4.30 -1.18
C ASP A 40 13.74 -3.68 0.20
N PHE A 41 13.11 -4.45 1.10
CA PHE A 41 12.71 -3.98 2.42
C PHE A 41 12.84 -5.07 3.50
N GLU A 42 13.75 -6.04 3.31
CA GLU A 42 14.06 -7.07 4.31
C GLU A 42 14.40 -6.46 5.67
N SER A 43 15.11 -5.33 5.70
CA SER A 43 15.44 -4.62 6.93
C SER A 43 14.22 -4.05 7.66
N ALA A 44 13.10 -3.86 6.97
CA ALA A 44 11.85 -3.37 7.53
C ALA A 44 10.87 -4.51 7.88
N LEU A 45 11.16 -5.76 7.50
CA LEU A 45 10.34 -6.92 7.80
C LEU A 45 10.59 -7.43 9.22
N SER A 46 9.52 -7.85 9.88
CA SER A 46 9.51 -8.47 11.20
C SER A 46 8.54 -9.66 11.21
N LEU A 47 8.50 -10.41 12.29
CA LEU A 47 7.55 -11.52 12.46
C LEU A 47 6.09 -11.09 12.27
N SER A 48 5.75 -9.86 12.70
CA SER A 48 4.46 -9.22 12.46
C SER A 48 4.68 -7.89 11.75
N ASN A 49 4.02 -7.72 10.60
CA ASN A 49 4.12 -6.53 9.76
C ASN A 49 2.76 -5.87 9.59
N GLU A 50 2.78 -4.59 9.29
CA GLU A 50 1.60 -3.81 8.94
C GLU A 50 1.75 -3.23 7.54
N LEU A 51 0.91 -3.68 6.61
CA LEU A 51 0.77 -3.08 5.29
C LEU A 51 -0.26 -1.95 5.37
N THR A 52 0.16 -0.72 5.09
CA THR A 52 -0.71 0.45 5.01
C THR A 52 -0.82 0.94 3.57
N ALA A 53 -2.04 1.11 3.10
CA ALA A 53 -2.34 1.73 1.81
C ALA A 53 -2.95 3.11 2.05
N VAL A 54 -2.34 4.15 1.49
CA VAL A 54 -2.81 5.54 1.54
C VAL A 54 -3.29 5.94 0.14
N VAL A 55 -4.58 6.16 0.01
CA VAL A 55 -5.25 6.58 -1.22
C VAL A 55 -5.36 8.09 -1.25
N TYR A 56 -5.05 8.69 -2.40
CA TYR A 56 -5.17 10.12 -2.64
C TYR A 56 -6.16 10.35 -3.78
N ASP A 57 -7.09 11.28 -3.60
CA ASP A 57 -7.92 11.75 -4.72
C ASP A 57 -7.21 12.83 -5.55
N ILE A 58 -7.87 13.34 -6.59
CA ILE A 58 -7.35 14.44 -7.43
C ILE A 58 -7.18 15.77 -6.69
N PHE A 59 -7.82 15.95 -5.54
CA PHE A 59 -7.72 17.13 -4.68
C PHE A 59 -6.73 16.93 -3.53
N GLN A 60 -5.98 15.82 -3.53
CA GLN A 60 -5.01 15.44 -2.50
C GLN A 60 -5.63 15.13 -1.13
N ASN A 61 -6.95 14.88 -1.06
CA ASN A 61 -7.54 14.31 0.15
C ASN A 61 -7.05 12.87 0.31
N LYS A 62 -6.80 12.47 1.56
CA LYS A 62 -6.18 11.18 1.88
C LYS A 62 -7.16 10.29 2.63
N GLY A 63 -7.28 9.05 2.20
CA GLY A 63 -7.85 7.95 2.97
C GLY A 63 -6.76 6.90 3.22
N GLN A 64 -6.80 6.20 4.33
CA GLN A 64 -5.83 5.13 4.60
C GLN A 64 -6.51 3.90 5.18
N ASN A 65 -5.94 2.74 4.89
CA ASN A 65 -6.31 1.48 5.53
C ASN A 65 -5.06 0.65 5.79
N SER A 66 -5.08 -0.14 6.87
CA SER A 66 -3.94 -0.93 7.31
C SER A 66 -4.37 -2.37 7.58
N MET A 67 -3.51 -3.33 7.22
CA MET A 67 -3.71 -4.74 7.46
C MET A 67 -2.44 -5.35 8.03
N LYS A 68 -2.59 -6.17 9.07
CA LYS A 68 -1.48 -6.92 9.64
C LYS A 68 -1.27 -8.22 8.86
N PHE A 69 -0.01 -8.58 8.63
CA PHE A 69 0.37 -9.84 8.03
C PHE A 69 1.65 -10.38 8.66
N THR A 70 1.80 -11.70 8.64
CA THR A 70 2.99 -12.40 9.10
C THR A 70 3.67 -13.03 7.90
N VAL A 71 5.01 -13.04 7.90
CA VAL A 71 5.80 -13.79 6.92
C VAL A 71 6.16 -15.13 7.57
N THR A 72 5.78 -16.22 6.92
CA THR A 72 6.18 -17.58 7.29
C THR A 72 7.18 -18.11 6.28
N ASP A 73 8.23 -18.78 6.75
CA ASP A 73 9.18 -19.57 5.94
C ASP A 73 8.45 -20.63 5.08
#